data_AF-A0A6I7PY37-F1
#
_entry.id   AF-A0A6I7PY37-F1
#
_cell.length_a   1.000
_cell.length_b   1.000
_cell.length_c   1.000
_cell.angle_alpha   90.00
_cell.angle_beta   90.00
_cell.angle_gamma   90.00
#
_symmetry.space_group_name_H-M   'P 1'
#
loop_
_entity.id
_entity.type
_entity.pdbx_description
1 polymer ?
#
loop_
_entity_poly.entity_id
_entity_poly.type
_entity_poly.pdbx_seq_one_letter_code
_entity_poly.pdbx_strand_id
1 'polypeptide(L)'
;MSDKPKSSRFSRESAKAISRWSDARRREIRRTLAVRRDSPFIEALRRPETGALALIGLAFLLVMSAATILGREAYVPAAGRVMNETRLVRAEFAIEDELATQKNRESERLRTPRVYQADRVVLDDIESSLLRLPRTLADAQALEEVAPEIRERFALDDALLAALRSRMVENEVAPSWRAAV
;
A
#
# COMPACT_ATOMS: atom_id res chain seq x y z
N MET A 1 55.45 6.92 80.85
CA MET A 1 55.76 6.15 79.61
C MET A 1 54.86 6.67 78.50
N SER A 2 55.41 7.27 77.45
CA SER A 2 54.64 7.71 76.29
C SER A 2 55.43 7.46 75.02
N ASP A 3 54.78 6.77 74.10
CA ASP A 3 55.27 6.07 72.91
C ASP A 3 55.48 7.06 71.74
N LYS A 4 56.52 6.88 70.93
CA LYS A 4 56.71 7.64 69.66
C LYS A 4 57.01 6.69 68.48
N PRO A 5 56.34 6.87 67.32
CA PRO A 5 56.20 5.81 66.31
C PRO A 5 57.31 5.75 65.25
N LYS A 6 57.64 4.52 64.83
CA LYS A 6 58.58 4.17 63.74
C LYS A 6 57.95 4.28 62.33
N SER A 7 57.63 5.48 61.83
CA SER A 7 56.95 5.63 60.51
C SER A 7 57.81 6.16 59.35
N SER A 8 59.07 6.57 59.56
CA SER A 8 59.81 7.32 58.52
C SER A 8 60.62 6.49 57.51
N ARG A 9 60.84 5.19 57.73
CA ARG A 9 61.62 4.34 56.79
C ARG A 9 60.80 3.76 55.65
N PHE A 10 59.50 3.49 55.87
CA PHE A 10 58.64 2.84 54.87
C PHE A 10 58.29 3.74 53.66
N SER A 11 58.32 5.06 53.84
CA SER A 11 57.95 6.04 52.80
C SER A 11 59.02 6.17 51.70
N ARG A 12 60.31 6.05 52.05
CA ARG A 12 61.41 6.25 51.10
C ARG A 12 61.60 5.07 50.13
N GLU A 13 61.32 3.85 50.56
CA GLU A 13 61.40 2.67 49.68
C GLU A 13 60.21 2.60 48.72
N SER A 14 59.02 2.95 49.20
CA SER A 14 57.80 3.02 48.39
C SER A 14 57.92 4.06 47.26
N ALA A 15 58.50 5.23 47.54
CA ALA A 15 58.71 6.27 46.54
C ALA A 15 59.69 5.84 45.42
N LYS A 16 60.73 5.07 45.76
CA LYS A 16 61.68 4.52 44.77
C LYS A 16 61.06 3.40 43.91
N ALA A 17 60.15 2.61 44.47
CA ALA A 17 59.45 1.57 43.73
C ALA A 17 58.50 2.17 42.67
N ILE A 18 57.79 3.24 43.02
CA ILE A 18 56.82 3.91 42.13
C ILE A 18 57.53 4.62 40.96
N SER A 19 58.69 5.26 41.19
CA SER A 19 59.43 5.94 40.11
C SER A 19 59.97 4.94 39.07
N ARG A 20 60.49 3.80 39.51
CA ARG A 20 60.99 2.73 38.61
C ARG A 20 59.89 2.14 37.73
N TRP A 21 58.67 2.03 38.25
CA TRP A 21 57.51 1.55 37.50
C TRP A 21 57.08 2.54 36.41
N SER A 22 57.16 3.84 36.70
CA SER A 22 56.85 4.90 35.72
C SER A 22 57.86 4.96 34.56
N ASP A 23 59.14 4.70 34.81
CA ASP A 23 60.19 4.70 33.78
C ASP A 23 60.18 3.45 32.91
N ALA A 24 59.77 2.31 33.47
CA ALA A 24 59.52 1.09 32.70
C ALA A 24 58.35 1.30 31.73
N ARG A 25 57.24 1.86 32.22
CA ARG A 25 56.04 2.12 31.41
C ARG A 25 56.26 3.18 30.34
N ARG A 26 57.06 4.22 30.62
CA ARG A 26 57.44 5.23 29.62
C ARG A 26 58.34 4.65 28.51
N ARG A 27 59.20 3.68 28.84
CA ARG A 27 60.01 2.96 27.85
C ARG A 27 59.17 2.02 26.98
N GLU A 28 58.20 1.34 27.58
CA GLU A 28 57.21 0.51 26.85
C GLU A 28 56.43 1.35 25.83
N ILE A 29 55.88 2.48 26.27
CA ILE A 29 55.07 3.37 25.42
C ILE A 29 55.89 3.98 24.28
N ARG A 30 57.16 4.34 24.52
CA ARG A 30 58.05 4.81 23.44
C ARG A 30 58.39 3.70 22.45
N ARG A 31 58.52 2.44 22.91
CA ARG A 31 58.78 1.31 22.02
C ARG A 31 57.57 1.00 21.14
N THR A 32 56.36 1.14 21.66
CA THR A 32 55.12 0.96 20.87
C THR A 32 54.82 2.12 19.93
N LEU A 33 55.27 3.34 20.23
CA LEU A 33 55.10 4.51 19.36
C LEU A 33 56.21 4.67 18.30
N ALA A 34 57.39 4.08 18.51
CA ALA A 34 58.49 4.08 17.54
C ALA A 34 58.28 3.11 16.36
N VAL A 35 57.26 2.24 16.41
CA VAL A 35 56.73 1.53 15.24
C VAL A 35 55.85 2.50 14.44
N ARG A 36 56.49 3.60 14.04
CA ARG A 36 55.90 4.68 13.29
C ARG A 36 55.50 4.12 11.93
N ARG A 37 54.20 4.18 11.72
CA ARG A 37 53.41 3.69 10.61
C ARG A 37 53.83 4.39 9.31
N ASP A 38 54.93 3.97 8.72
CA ASP A 38 55.14 4.16 7.30
C ASP A 38 54.05 3.33 6.63
N SER A 39 53.01 4.00 6.13
CA SER A 39 51.86 3.28 5.61
C SER A 39 52.33 2.49 4.40
N PRO A 40 52.16 1.16 4.38
CA PRO A 40 52.63 0.32 3.28
C PRO A 40 52.00 0.72 1.95
N PHE A 41 50.89 1.46 1.99
CA PHE A 41 50.24 2.07 0.84
C PHE A 41 51.10 3.12 0.12
N ILE A 42 51.79 4.01 0.85
CA ILE A 42 52.62 5.07 0.25
C ILE A 42 53.89 4.46 -0.36
N GLU A 43 54.47 3.46 0.31
CA GLU A 43 55.65 2.76 -0.20
C GLU A 43 55.32 1.85 -1.38
N ALA A 44 54.14 1.22 -1.36
CA ALA A 44 53.60 0.51 -2.52
C ALA A 44 53.34 1.46 -3.69
N LEU A 45 52.86 2.68 -3.48
CA LEU A 45 52.62 3.66 -4.56
C LEU A 45 53.90 4.18 -5.24
N ARG A 46 55.07 4.03 -4.61
CA ARG A 46 56.37 4.45 -5.19
C ARG A 46 56.97 3.41 -6.14
N ARG A 47 56.44 2.19 -6.19
CA ARG A 47 56.90 1.18 -7.14
C ARG A 47 56.31 1.48 -8.53
N PRO A 48 57.10 1.46 -9.61
CA PRO A 48 56.60 1.81 -10.95
C PRO A 48 55.55 0.82 -11.47
N GLU A 49 55.64 -0.45 -11.06
CA GLU A 49 54.70 -1.51 -11.45
C GLU A 49 53.30 -1.34 -10.83
N THR A 50 53.24 -0.93 -9.56
CA THR A 50 51.97 -0.67 -8.86
C THR A 50 51.31 0.61 -9.35
N GLY A 51 52.08 1.60 -9.81
CA GLY A 51 51.55 2.81 -10.45
C GLY A 51 50.72 2.50 -11.70
N ALA A 52 51.22 1.62 -12.56
CA ALA A 52 50.50 1.17 -13.75
C ALA A 52 49.21 0.40 -13.40
N LEU A 53 49.27 -0.53 -12.44
CA LEU A 53 48.10 -1.27 -11.95
C LEU A 53 47.06 -0.35 -11.29
N ALA A 54 47.49 0.62 -10.49
CA ALA A 54 46.61 1.59 -9.87
C ALA A 54 45.92 2.48 -10.91
N LEU A 55 46.64 2.90 -11.96
CA LEU A 55 46.09 3.69 -13.05
C LEU A 55 45.07 2.90 -13.87
N ILE A 56 45.35 1.62 -14.17
CA ILE A 56 44.40 0.72 -14.83
C ILE A 56 43.16 0.51 -13.95
N GLY A 57 43.33 0.28 -12.65
CA GLY A 57 42.22 0.13 -11.70
C GLY A 57 41.36 1.39 -11.61
N LEU A 58 41.98 2.56 -11.58
CA LEU A 58 41.27 3.84 -11.58
C LEU A 58 40.50 4.05 -12.90
N ALA A 59 41.13 3.79 -14.04
CA ALA A 59 40.48 3.87 -15.34
C ALA A 59 39.28 2.92 -15.44
N PHE A 60 39.44 1.68 -14.94
CA PHE A 60 38.35 0.71 -14.88
C PHE A 60 37.18 1.20 -14.01
N LEU A 61 37.46 1.75 -12.83
CA LEU A 61 36.44 2.34 -11.96
C LEU A 61 35.71 3.51 -12.63
N LEU A 62 36.44 4.37 -13.36
CA LEU A 62 35.85 5.47 -14.12
C LEU A 62 34.94 4.96 -15.23
N VAL A 63 35.38 3.96 -16.00
CA VAL A 63 34.58 3.34 -17.07
C VAL A 63 33.33 2.67 -16.50
N MET A 64 33.43 1.91 -15.41
CA MET A 64 32.29 1.28 -14.75
C MET A 64 31.30 2.30 -14.19
N SER A 65 31.80 3.36 -13.56
CA SER A 65 30.97 4.46 -13.05
C SER A 65 30.23 5.15 -14.20
N ALA A 66 30.93 5.49 -15.28
CA ALA A 66 30.35 6.10 -16.47
C ALA A 66 29.29 5.18 -17.11
N ALA A 67 29.58 3.89 -17.26
CA ALA A 67 28.64 2.90 -17.79
C ALA A 67 27.37 2.79 -16.93
N THR A 68 27.50 2.90 -15.60
CA THR A 68 26.36 2.87 -14.69
C THR A 68 25.51 4.13 -14.80
N ILE A 69 26.14 5.30 -14.94
CA ILE A 69 25.44 6.58 -15.12
C ILE A 69 24.70 6.59 -16.47
N LEU A 70 25.39 6.22 -17.55
CA LEU A 70 24.81 6.18 -18.90
C LEU A 70 23.73 5.09 -19.02
N GLY A 71 23.90 3.96 -18.35
CA GLY A 71 22.94 2.85 -18.36
C GLY A 71 21.63 3.14 -17.62
N ARG A 72 21.60 4.12 -16.71
CA ARG A 72 20.37 4.52 -16.00
C ARG A 72 19.29 5.09 -16.92
N GLU A 73 19.65 5.59 -18.09
CA GLU A 73 18.71 6.19 -19.04
C GLU A 73 18.10 5.15 -20.00
N ALA A 74 18.64 3.93 -20.06
CA ALA A 74 18.22 2.89 -21.00
C ALA A 74 17.08 2.00 -20.50
N TYR A 75 16.15 2.54 -19.71
CA TYR A 75 14.94 1.79 -19.34
C TYR A 75 13.95 1.80 -20.53
N VAL A 76 13.87 0.68 -21.24
CA VAL A 76 12.93 0.49 -22.36
C VAL A 76 11.52 0.28 -21.79
N PRO A 77 10.57 1.21 -21.97
CA PRO A 77 9.20 0.98 -21.54
C PRO A 77 8.57 -0.16 -22.37
N ALA A 78 7.74 -0.98 -21.72
CA ALA A 78 7.01 -2.07 -22.38
C ALA A 78 6.28 -1.58 -23.66
N ALA A 79 6.29 -2.40 -24.70
CA ALA A 79 5.80 -2.08 -26.04
C ALA A 79 4.42 -1.39 -26.03
N GLY A 80 4.32 -0.22 -26.66
CA GLY A 80 3.07 0.55 -26.81
C GLY A 80 2.93 1.79 -25.92
N ARG A 81 3.93 2.15 -25.09
CA ARG A 81 3.92 3.39 -24.30
C ARG A 81 5.11 4.30 -24.64
N VAL A 82 4.82 5.55 -25.01
CA VAL A 82 5.80 6.63 -25.16
C VAL A 82 5.90 7.33 -23.80
N MET A 83 6.94 7.03 -23.03
CA MET A 83 7.18 7.66 -21.73
C MET A 83 8.25 8.74 -21.89
N ASN A 84 7.83 10.00 -22.04
CA ASN A 84 8.73 11.13 -22.29
C ASN A 84 9.50 11.58 -21.04
N GLU A 85 8.98 11.30 -19.84
CA GLU A 85 9.59 11.69 -18.57
C GLU A 85 9.39 10.59 -17.53
N THR A 86 10.45 10.28 -16.78
CA THR A 86 10.37 9.37 -15.62
C THR A 86 10.00 10.19 -14.39
N ARG A 87 8.73 10.10 -13.96
CA ARG A 87 8.26 10.73 -12.72
C ARG A 87 8.01 9.66 -11.66
N LEU A 88 8.64 9.80 -10.49
CA LEU A 88 8.32 8.98 -9.30
C LEU A 88 6.99 9.47 -8.73
N VAL A 89 5.89 8.83 -9.14
CA VAL A 89 4.58 9.04 -8.52
C VAL A 89 4.40 7.97 -7.44
N ARG A 90 4.18 8.41 -6.19
CA ARG A 90 3.72 7.53 -5.11
C ARG A 90 2.27 7.16 -5.39
N ALA A 91 2.07 6.12 -6.19
CA ALA A 91 0.75 5.54 -6.34
C ALA A 91 0.43 4.76 -5.06
N GLU A 92 -0.71 5.07 -4.44
CA GLU A 92 -1.29 4.22 -3.41
C GLU A 92 -1.68 2.91 -4.07
N PHE A 93 -0.96 1.83 -3.76
CA PHE A 93 -1.31 0.51 -4.25
C PHE A 93 -2.05 -0.22 -3.13
N ALA A 94 -3.34 -0.50 -3.38
CA ALA A 94 -4.10 -1.42 -2.56
C ALA A 94 -3.72 -2.84 -2.99
N ILE A 95 -3.03 -3.58 -2.12
CA ILE A 95 -2.83 -5.01 -2.33
C ILE A 95 -4.15 -5.68 -2.00
N GLU A 96 -4.86 -6.12 -3.04
CA GLU A 96 -6.12 -6.85 -2.87
C GLU A 96 -5.81 -8.21 -2.24
N ASP A 97 -6.54 -8.55 -1.17
CA ASP A 97 -6.41 -9.86 -0.52
C ASP A 97 -7.12 -10.91 -1.40
N GLU A 98 -6.33 -11.60 -2.21
CA GLU A 98 -6.81 -12.65 -3.11
C GLU A 98 -7.49 -13.79 -2.34
N LEU A 99 -7.04 -14.11 -1.13
CA LEU A 99 -7.61 -15.18 -0.31
C LEU A 99 -8.98 -14.78 0.24
N ALA A 100 -9.10 -13.56 0.77
CA ALA A 100 -10.39 -13.02 1.23
C ALA A 100 -11.40 -12.94 0.07
N THR A 101 -10.95 -12.52 -1.10
CA THR A 101 -11.78 -12.42 -2.30
C THR A 101 -12.24 -13.79 -2.79
N GLN A 102 -11.35 -14.79 -2.84
CA GLN A 102 -11.72 -16.16 -3.22
C GLN A 102 -12.69 -16.79 -2.22
N LYS A 103 -12.44 -16.61 -0.92
CA LYS A 103 -13.33 -17.08 0.14
C LYS A 103 -14.73 -16.45 0.03
N ASN A 104 -14.80 -15.15 -0.24
CA ASN A 104 -16.08 -14.46 -0.45
C ASN A 104 -16.81 -15.04 -1.67
N ARG A 105 -16.12 -15.20 -2.81
CA ARG A 105 -16.71 -15.80 -4.02
C ARG A 105 -17.22 -17.21 -3.78
N GLU A 106 -16.50 -18.03 -3.04
CA GLU A 106 -16.93 -19.39 -2.71
C GLU A 106 -18.12 -19.38 -1.75
N SER A 107 -18.11 -18.51 -0.73
CA SER A 107 -19.25 -18.37 0.19
C SER A 107 -20.52 -17.93 -0.52
N GLU A 108 -20.42 -17.02 -1.49
CA GLU A 108 -21.55 -16.58 -2.31
C GLU A 108 -22.03 -17.71 -3.24
N ARG A 109 -21.12 -18.47 -3.85
CA ARG A 109 -21.49 -19.66 -4.65
C ARG A 109 -22.24 -20.71 -3.83
N LEU A 110 -21.87 -20.90 -2.56
CA LEU A 110 -22.55 -21.82 -1.65
C LEU A 110 -23.90 -21.29 -1.17
N ARG A 111 -24.02 -19.96 -1.02
CA ARG A 111 -25.26 -19.30 -0.60
C ARG A 111 -26.29 -19.17 -1.72
N THR A 112 -25.85 -19.08 -2.98
CA THR A 112 -26.75 -18.96 -4.12
C THR A 112 -27.63 -20.20 -4.24
N PRO A 113 -28.97 -20.07 -4.18
CA PRO A 113 -29.88 -21.17 -4.39
C PRO A 113 -29.70 -21.78 -5.78
N ARG A 114 -29.53 -23.10 -5.87
CA ARG A 114 -29.40 -23.80 -7.16
C ARG A 114 -30.72 -23.86 -7.93
N VAL A 115 -31.83 -23.78 -7.20
CA VAL A 115 -33.19 -23.81 -7.74
C VAL A 115 -33.95 -22.66 -7.09
N TYR A 116 -34.42 -21.74 -7.92
CA TYR A 116 -35.32 -20.68 -7.49
C TYR A 116 -36.74 -21.23 -7.50
N GLN A 117 -37.37 -21.28 -6.34
CA GLN A 117 -38.80 -21.52 -6.25
C GLN A 117 -39.51 -20.18 -6.30
N ALA A 118 -40.42 -20.02 -7.27
CA ALA A 118 -41.28 -18.87 -7.31
C ALA A 118 -42.14 -18.85 -6.04
N ASP A 119 -42.05 -17.77 -5.27
CA ASP A 119 -43.00 -17.52 -4.19
C ASP A 119 -44.32 -17.11 -4.83
N ARG A 120 -45.21 -18.10 -4.99
CA ARG A 120 -46.52 -17.91 -5.62
C ARG A 120 -47.35 -16.88 -4.86
N VAL A 121 -47.24 -16.81 -3.54
CA VAL A 121 -48.01 -15.86 -2.72
C VAL A 121 -47.60 -14.42 -3.06
N VAL A 122 -46.29 -14.17 -3.18
CA VAL A 122 -45.79 -12.83 -3.54
C VAL A 122 -46.15 -12.47 -4.98
N LEU A 123 -46.05 -13.42 -5.91
CA LEU A 123 -46.41 -13.16 -7.30
C LEU A 123 -47.91 -12.90 -7.48
N ASP A 124 -48.77 -13.66 -6.81
CA ASP A 124 -50.22 -13.48 -6.83
C ASP A 124 -50.61 -12.12 -6.22
N ASP A 125 -49.91 -11.68 -5.16
CA ASP A 125 -50.12 -10.36 -4.55
C ASP A 125 -49.73 -9.21 -5.49
N ILE A 126 -48.59 -9.35 -6.20
CA ILE A 126 -48.14 -8.40 -7.23
C ILE A 126 -49.15 -8.35 -8.38
N GLU A 127 -49.59 -9.50 -8.89
CA GLU A 127 -50.59 -9.61 -9.96
C GLU A 127 -51.89 -8.91 -9.53
N SER A 128 -52.39 -9.22 -8.33
CA SER A 128 -53.61 -8.62 -7.82
C SER A 128 -53.49 -7.10 -7.65
N SER A 129 -52.31 -6.62 -7.27
CA SER A 129 -52.01 -5.20 -7.13
C SER A 129 -52.01 -4.48 -8.48
N LEU A 130 -51.39 -5.09 -9.50
CA LEU A 130 -51.37 -4.56 -10.88
C LEU A 130 -52.76 -4.57 -11.54
N LEU A 131 -53.59 -5.56 -11.23
CA LEU A 131 -54.97 -5.63 -11.75
C LEU A 131 -55.88 -4.57 -11.11
N ARG A 132 -55.66 -4.21 -9.85
CA ARG A 132 -56.45 -3.19 -9.14
C ARG A 132 -55.99 -1.76 -9.44
N LEU A 133 -54.73 -1.57 -9.82
CA LEU A 133 -54.10 -0.26 -10.00
C LEU A 133 -54.86 0.68 -10.97
N PRO A 134 -55.27 0.27 -12.19
CA PRO A 134 -56.00 1.16 -13.09
C PRO A 134 -57.35 1.59 -12.49
N ARG A 135 -58.05 0.67 -11.83
CA ARG A 135 -59.33 0.95 -11.19
C ARG A 135 -59.20 1.95 -10.04
N THR A 136 -58.13 1.86 -9.26
CA THR A 136 -57.87 2.82 -8.18
C THR A 136 -57.45 4.21 -8.68
N LEU A 137 -56.95 4.31 -9.91
CA LEU A 137 -56.49 5.56 -10.53
C LEU A 137 -57.52 6.15 -11.52
N ALA A 138 -58.69 5.55 -11.65
CA ALA A 138 -59.72 5.95 -12.60
C ALA A 138 -60.23 7.38 -12.35
N ASP A 139 -60.36 7.74 -11.08
CA ASP A 139 -60.94 9.01 -10.64
C ASP A 139 -59.91 10.14 -10.50
N ALA A 140 -58.61 9.83 -10.47
CA ALA A 140 -57.53 10.81 -10.32
C ALA A 140 -57.17 11.45 -11.68
N GLN A 141 -57.29 12.77 -11.78
CA GLN A 141 -56.96 13.55 -12.97
C GLN A 141 -55.50 13.99 -13.01
N ALA A 142 -54.90 14.20 -11.84
CA ALA A 142 -53.52 14.67 -11.68
C ALA A 142 -52.76 13.80 -10.68
N LEU A 143 -51.41 13.81 -10.75
CA LEU A 143 -50.55 13.01 -9.89
C LEU A 143 -50.70 13.38 -8.40
N GLU A 144 -51.08 14.62 -8.12
CA GLU A 144 -51.34 15.14 -6.77
C GLU A 144 -52.60 14.56 -6.12
N GLU A 145 -53.55 14.06 -6.93
CA GLU A 145 -54.79 13.44 -6.45
C GLU A 145 -54.58 11.96 -6.08
N VAL A 146 -53.43 11.38 -6.42
CA VAL A 146 -53.05 10.01 -6.09
C VAL A 146 -52.36 9.99 -4.73
N ALA A 147 -52.75 9.04 -3.88
CA ALA A 147 -52.13 8.84 -2.57
C ALA A 147 -50.60 8.67 -2.69
N PRO A 148 -49.79 9.35 -1.85
CA PRO A 148 -48.33 9.36 -1.96
C PRO A 148 -47.72 7.95 -1.83
N GLU A 149 -48.35 7.06 -1.07
CA GLU A 149 -47.92 5.68 -0.89
C GLU A 149 -48.01 4.87 -2.20
N ILE A 150 -48.99 5.15 -3.06
CA ILE A 150 -49.16 4.49 -4.37
C ILE A 150 -48.15 5.06 -5.37
N ARG A 151 -47.88 6.38 -5.30
CA ARG A 151 -46.88 7.04 -6.13
C ARG A 151 -45.48 6.50 -5.90
N GLU A 152 -45.09 6.32 -4.64
CA GLU A 152 -43.78 5.79 -4.28
C GLU A 152 -43.67 4.30 -4.60
N ARG A 153 -44.72 3.52 -4.34
CA ARG A 153 -44.72 2.06 -4.57
C ARG A 153 -44.62 1.69 -6.05
N PHE A 154 -45.28 2.43 -6.93
CA PHE A 154 -45.30 2.15 -8.37
C PHE A 154 -44.44 3.12 -9.20
N ALA A 155 -43.70 4.02 -8.54
CA ALA A 155 -42.92 5.08 -9.17
C ALA A 155 -43.71 5.83 -10.26
N LEU A 156 -44.93 6.25 -9.91
CA LEU A 156 -45.85 6.89 -10.86
C LEU A 156 -45.32 8.26 -11.29
N ASP A 157 -45.27 8.47 -12.60
CA ASP A 157 -45.06 9.77 -13.24
C ASP A 157 -46.30 10.16 -14.07
N ASP A 158 -46.35 11.41 -14.55
CA ASP A 158 -47.49 11.93 -15.31
C ASP A 158 -47.73 11.16 -16.62
N ALA A 159 -46.66 10.67 -17.25
CA ALA A 159 -46.74 9.90 -18.48
C ALA A 159 -47.37 8.51 -18.24
N LEU A 160 -47.01 7.85 -17.14
CA LEU A 160 -47.48 6.54 -16.75
C LEU A 160 -48.94 6.62 -16.25
N LEU A 161 -49.32 7.69 -15.56
CA LEU A 161 -50.71 7.96 -15.20
C LEU A 161 -51.59 8.11 -16.46
N ALA A 162 -51.16 8.89 -17.44
CA ALA A 162 -51.88 9.06 -18.71
C ALA A 162 -51.99 7.73 -19.49
N ALA A 163 -50.91 6.95 -19.52
CA ALA A 163 -50.89 5.64 -20.16
C ALA A 163 -51.85 4.64 -19.49
N LEU A 164 -51.90 4.60 -18.15
CA LEU A 164 -52.81 3.74 -17.39
C LEU A 164 -54.28 4.11 -17.65
N ARG A 165 -54.59 5.42 -17.71
CA ARG A 165 -55.95 5.91 -18.03
C ARG A 165 -56.38 5.56 -19.45
N SER A 166 -55.46 5.62 -20.42
CA SER A 166 -55.76 5.23 -21.81
C SER A 166 -56.15 3.76 -21.97
N ARG A 167 -55.82 2.92 -20.98
CA ARG A 167 -56.16 1.49 -20.94
C ARG A 167 -57.41 1.18 -20.12
N MET A 168 -58.14 2.21 -19.69
CA MET A 168 -59.48 2.07 -19.12
C MET A 168 -60.53 2.30 -20.20
N VAL A 169 -61.52 1.42 -20.29
CA VAL A 169 -62.69 1.57 -21.18
C VAL A 169 -63.93 1.50 -20.29
N GLU A 170 -64.77 2.54 -20.31
CA GLU A 170 -66.04 2.59 -19.56
C GLU A 170 -65.91 2.26 -18.06
N ASN A 171 -64.88 2.81 -17.39
CA ASN A 171 -64.56 2.55 -15.97
C ASN A 171 -64.23 1.08 -15.64
N GLU A 172 -64.05 0.25 -16.66
CA GLU A 172 -63.55 -1.11 -16.53
C GLU A 172 -62.10 -1.22 -17.02
N VAL A 173 -61.37 -2.14 -16.40
CA VAL A 173 -60.02 -2.52 -16.83
C VAL A 173 -60.14 -3.19 -18.20
N ALA A 174 -59.51 -2.61 -19.23
CA ALA A 174 -59.60 -3.15 -20.58
C ALA A 174 -59.13 -4.62 -20.62
N PRO A 175 -59.75 -5.48 -21.44
CA PRO A 175 -59.31 -6.87 -21.63
C PRO A 175 -57.83 -6.97 -22.04
N SER A 176 -57.32 -5.97 -22.75
CA SER A 176 -55.92 -5.85 -23.15
C SER A 176 -54.94 -5.64 -21.97
N TRP A 177 -55.40 -5.10 -20.84
CA TRP A 177 -54.60 -4.99 -19.62
C TRP A 177 -54.52 -6.34 -18.90
N ARG A 178 -55.65 -7.03 -18.75
CA ARG A 178 -55.70 -8.36 -18.12
C ARG A 178 -54.90 -9.42 -18.88
N ALA A 179 -54.72 -9.26 -20.19
CA ALA A 179 -53.91 -10.16 -21.00
C ALA A 179 -52.40 -9.81 -21.00
N ALA A 180 -52.03 -8.64 -20.48
CA ALA A 180 -50.65 -8.13 -20.47
C ALA A 180 -49.98 -8.25 -19.09
N VAL A 181 -50.78 -8.43 -18.03
CA VAL A 181 -50.34 -8.80 -16.68
C VAL A 181 -50.28 -10.32 -16.60
#